data_AF-A0A816RH04-F1
#
_entry.id   AF-A0A816RH04-F1
#
_cell.length_a   1.000
_cell.length_b   1.000
_cell.length_c   1.000
_cell.angle_alpha   90.00
_cell.angle_beta   90.00
_cell.angle_gamma   90.00
#
_symmetry.space_group_name_H-M   'P 1'
#
loop_
_entity.id
_entity.type
_entity.pdbx_description
1 polymer ?
#
loop_
_entity_poly.entity_id
_entity_poly.type
_entity_poly.pdbx_seq_one_letter_code
_entity_poly.pdbx_strand_id
1 'polypeptide(L)'
;MIQSMFLQKQIKDSYMEMFSMPILSQSIHERAHYEQQLIEQIQNDLKRFNLILRRTHDQQNVFYLGDRISFEQLSQEFMLQTDLFEIDMTIDKENVQATRDYLTNKIKLMNCEFENIFVNTTKYKDELKKINVVIDKVELPYLYFLPDLSKQPLLNVKPMMMTTQYSAAYRLEKFLNQLLQPVIDIHQQGRIFHNGTDFLEKFHNYIDQYDRLRSTTNFVTITINNFYHLVPHHILLSTLLDFFVKYYHLPIVENIHITKIVRLTSLFLHNNRFYYDGKIYRFIKGGPSNSGLIETLSNIYLNLMDNFLINQSSTKQNEFYGRCQNQIFFTWNQSLNELEQILKSMKSDYHHLSFDIHIGKNLNYLDLYLENHNGILYSRVHHQHNQQPYTLPYISSKGNSIRTYSHWLRSSLLRAIRYCTSIEDFNHERIYLEMTYLANGYSIDFIDKHIQHFLKFFDAKSLQQLPLDQGAYKKIRHRLFNFMREQRQHKEKKQESFKKNRRFHLSYIYDNVGPKSRFNKKLREILSKHVQLPNTTFENNKLQLDIRTKTQHSLNSLLSGQRPSHPIINKKIN
;
A
#
# COMPACT_ATOMS: atom_id res chain seq x y z
N MET A 1 -25.01 27.42 9.58
CA MET A 1 -24.76 26.98 8.18
C MET A 1 -24.37 28.13 7.25
N ILE A 2 -25.10 29.25 7.25
CA ILE A 2 -24.81 30.40 6.36
C ILE A 2 -23.40 30.98 6.58
N GLN A 3 -22.96 31.10 7.83
CA GLN A 3 -21.58 31.55 8.15
C GLN A 3 -20.47 30.59 7.68
N SER A 4 -20.69 29.27 7.62
CA SER A 4 -19.67 28.33 7.15
C SER A 4 -19.58 28.30 5.62
N MET A 5 -20.70 28.52 4.92
CA MET A 5 -20.71 28.72 3.46
C MET A 5 -20.03 30.02 3.05
N PHE A 6 -20.26 31.10 3.83
CA PHE A 6 -19.61 32.39 3.58
C PHE A 6 -18.09 32.32 3.80
N LEU A 7 -17.65 31.64 4.87
CA LEU A 7 -16.24 31.38 5.16
C LEU A 7 -15.58 30.50 4.09
N GLN A 8 -16.27 29.46 3.60
CA GLN A 8 -15.78 28.63 2.49
C GLN A 8 -15.62 29.42 1.20
N LYS A 9 -16.59 30.29 0.88
CA LYS A 9 -16.55 31.15 -0.30
C LYS A 9 -15.38 32.15 -0.20
N GLN A 10 -15.21 32.82 0.94
CA GLN A 10 -14.11 33.75 1.16
C GLN A 10 -12.73 33.07 1.10
N ILE A 11 -12.56 31.88 1.71
CA ILE A 11 -11.32 31.11 1.60
C ILE A 11 -11.03 30.73 0.14
N LYS A 12 -12.07 30.38 -0.62
CA LYS A 12 -11.95 30.03 -2.04
C LYS A 12 -11.59 31.26 -2.88
N ASP A 13 -12.23 32.39 -2.66
CA ASP A 13 -12.02 33.62 -3.42
C ASP A 13 -10.60 34.17 -3.17
N SER A 14 -10.14 34.22 -1.91
CA SER A 14 -8.76 34.58 -1.58
C SER A 14 -7.73 33.56 -2.09
N TYR A 15 -8.08 32.27 -2.17
CA TYR A 15 -7.24 31.25 -2.77
C TYR A 15 -7.09 31.50 -4.28
N MET A 16 -8.17 31.85 -4.99
CA MET A 16 -8.13 32.18 -6.42
C MET A 16 -7.36 33.48 -6.70
N GLU A 17 -7.47 34.48 -5.83
CA GLU A 17 -6.71 35.74 -5.91
C GLU A 17 -5.18 35.52 -5.84
N MET A 18 -4.72 34.51 -5.11
CA MET A 18 -3.30 34.12 -5.06
C MET A 18 -2.77 33.57 -6.39
N PHE A 19 -3.64 33.06 -7.27
CA PHE A 19 -3.26 32.58 -8.61
C PHE A 19 -3.40 33.64 -9.71
N SER A 20 -4.10 34.75 -9.45
CA SER A 20 -4.21 35.88 -10.39
C SER A 20 -3.02 36.84 -10.36
N MET A 21 -2.06 36.63 -9.45
CA MET A 21 -0.76 37.29 -9.57
C MET A 21 0.10 36.52 -10.58
N PRO A 22 0.78 37.18 -11.54
CA PRO A 22 1.68 36.53 -12.48
C PRO A 22 2.96 36.11 -11.73
N ILE A 23 2.87 35.04 -10.94
CA ILE A 23 3.98 34.45 -10.16
C ILE A 23 4.36 33.11 -10.78
N LEU A 24 4.43 33.06 -12.10
CA LEU A 24 5.20 32.02 -12.77
C LEU A 24 6.36 32.72 -13.42
N SER A 25 7.54 32.65 -12.80
CA SER A 25 8.77 33.14 -13.41
C SER A 25 8.94 32.49 -14.79
N GLN A 26 9.52 33.21 -15.74
CA GLN A 26 9.78 32.74 -17.10
C GLN A 26 10.51 31.38 -17.11
N SER A 27 11.39 31.16 -16.12
CA SER A 27 12.08 29.89 -15.85
C SER A 27 11.20 28.69 -15.48
N ILE A 28 9.92 28.90 -15.13
CA ILE A 28 8.95 27.82 -14.89
C ILE A 28 8.26 27.42 -16.20
N HIS A 29 7.93 28.38 -17.06
CA HIS A 29 7.36 28.11 -18.38
C HIS A 29 8.37 27.40 -19.29
N GLU A 30 9.59 27.92 -19.38
CA GLU A 30 10.70 27.31 -20.13
C GLU A 30 10.96 25.87 -19.68
N ARG A 31 10.80 25.62 -18.38
CA ARG A 31 11.06 24.32 -17.79
C ARG A 31 9.90 23.34 -17.93
N ALA A 32 8.66 23.78 -17.81
CA ALA A 32 7.50 22.95 -18.12
C ALA A 32 7.54 22.52 -19.59
N HIS A 33 7.97 23.43 -20.47
CA HIS A 33 8.21 23.15 -21.88
C HIS A 33 9.34 22.13 -22.06
N TYR A 34 10.48 22.27 -21.39
CA TYR A 34 11.57 21.28 -21.42
C TYR A 34 11.13 19.90 -20.90
N GLU A 35 10.41 19.83 -19.78
CA GLU A 35 9.91 18.56 -19.23
C GLU A 35 8.92 17.89 -20.17
N GLN A 36 8.04 18.66 -20.80
CA GLN A 36 7.14 18.17 -21.83
C GLN A 36 7.93 17.62 -23.03
N GLN A 37 8.93 18.35 -23.53
CA GLN A 37 9.79 17.90 -24.63
C GLN A 37 10.55 16.62 -24.27
N LEU A 38 11.09 16.51 -23.05
CA LEU A 38 11.78 15.31 -22.60
C LEU A 38 10.84 14.11 -22.49
N ILE A 39 9.63 14.31 -21.97
CA ILE A 39 8.61 13.24 -21.92
C ILE A 39 8.22 12.81 -23.33
N GLU A 40 7.98 13.76 -24.22
CA GLU A 40 7.67 13.50 -25.63
C GLU A 40 8.82 12.74 -26.31
N GLN A 41 10.07 13.13 -26.04
CA GLN A 41 11.25 12.44 -26.56
C GLN A 41 11.34 11.00 -26.02
N ILE A 42 11.20 10.79 -24.71
CA ILE A 42 11.17 9.44 -24.12
C ILE A 42 10.04 8.61 -24.74
N GLN A 43 8.84 9.17 -24.90
CA GLN A 43 7.72 8.48 -25.53
C GLN A 43 8.00 8.14 -27.00
N ASN A 44 8.66 9.03 -27.73
CA ASN A 44 9.06 8.82 -29.12
C ASN A 44 10.13 7.74 -29.23
N ASP A 45 11.13 7.73 -28.35
CA ASP A 45 12.16 6.70 -28.30
C ASP A 45 11.56 5.35 -27.92
N LEU A 46 10.69 5.29 -26.91
CA LEU A 46 9.97 4.07 -26.55
C LEU A 46 9.14 3.53 -27.71
N LYS A 47 8.48 4.39 -28.49
CA LYS A 47 7.75 3.97 -29.72
C LYS A 47 8.71 3.51 -30.81
N ARG A 48 9.77 4.28 -31.09
CA ARG A 48 10.75 4.03 -32.15
C ARG A 48 11.47 2.70 -31.96
N PHE A 49 11.84 2.38 -30.73
CA PHE A 49 12.57 1.16 -30.39
C PHE A 49 11.65 0.02 -29.94
N ASN A 50 10.33 0.19 -30.03
CA ASN A 50 9.33 -0.78 -29.56
C ASN A 50 9.56 -1.22 -28.10
N LEU A 51 9.94 -0.28 -27.25
CA LEU A 51 10.20 -0.52 -25.84
C LEU A 51 8.97 -0.18 -24.99
N ILE A 52 8.94 -0.80 -23.81
CA ILE A 52 8.00 -0.50 -22.75
C ILE A 52 8.77 -0.14 -21.47
N LEU A 53 8.42 1.00 -20.89
CA LEU A 53 8.92 1.43 -19.58
C LEU A 53 7.76 1.37 -18.58
N ARG A 54 7.86 0.48 -17.59
CA ARG A 54 6.83 0.25 -16.58
C ARG A 54 7.45 0.18 -15.20
N ARG A 55 6.76 0.72 -14.20
CA ARG A 55 7.10 0.41 -12.82
C ARG A 55 6.91 -1.09 -12.57
N THR A 56 7.81 -1.73 -11.85
CA THR A 56 7.65 -3.11 -11.36
C THR A 56 6.46 -3.23 -10.42
N HIS A 57 5.91 -4.44 -10.32
CA HIS A 57 4.84 -4.75 -9.38
C HIS A 57 5.29 -4.59 -7.91
N ASP A 58 6.58 -4.78 -7.63
CA ASP A 58 7.11 -4.59 -6.29
C ASP A 58 6.92 -3.13 -5.80
N GLN A 59 6.70 -2.97 -4.50
CA GLN A 59 6.46 -1.64 -3.92
C GLN A 59 7.74 -0.78 -3.85
N GLN A 60 8.83 -1.22 -4.48
CA GLN A 60 10.18 -0.67 -4.34
C GLN A 60 10.49 0.51 -5.28
N ASN A 61 9.50 0.97 -6.06
CA ASN A 61 9.64 2.07 -7.04
C ASN A 61 10.72 1.82 -8.10
N VAL A 62 10.96 0.55 -8.46
CA VAL A 62 11.85 0.17 -9.55
C VAL A 62 11.11 0.25 -10.88
N PHE A 63 11.85 0.51 -11.96
CA PHE A 63 11.32 0.50 -13.32
C PHE A 63 11.93 -0.63 -14.12
N TYR A 64 11.09 -1.28 -14.92
CA TYR A 64 11.43 -2.26 -15.94
C TYR A 64 11.41 -1.55 -17.31
N LEU A 65 12.50 -1.70 -18.05
CA LEU A 65 12.61 -1.34 -19.46
C LEU A 65 12.84 -2.63 -20.26
N GLY A 66 12.00 -2.90 -21.25
CA GLY A 66 12.16 -4.07 -22.11
C GLY A 66 11.33 -4.00 -23.39
N ASP A 67 11.29 -5.11 -24.13
CA ASP A 67 10.53 -5.20 -25.38
C ASP A 67 9.02 -5.18 -25.14
N ARG A 68 8.31 -4.37 -25.91
CA ARG A 68 6.87 -4.18 -25.78
C ARG A 68 6.09 -5.40 -26.24
N ILE A 69 6.46 -6.02 -27.35
CA ILE A 69 5.73 -7.15 -27.94
C ILE A 69 5.74 -8.32 -26.96
N SER A 70 6.91 -8.63 -26.41
CA SER A 70 7.08 -9.70 -25.41
C SER A 70 6.21 -9.45 -24.17
N PHE A 71 6.15 -8.20 -23.69
CA PHE A 71 5.31 -7.84 -22.54
C PHE A 71 3.80 -7.94 -22.84
N GLU A 72 3.38 -7.52 -24.03
CA GLU A 72 1.98 -7.60 -24.46
C GLU A 72 1.53 -9.05 -24.68
N GLN A 73 2.40 -9.91 -25.24
CA GLN A 73 2.16 -11.35 -25.35
C GLN A 73 1.95 -12.00 -23.98
N LEU A 74 2.81 -11.74 -23.00
CA LEU A 74 2.63 -12.24 -21.64
C LEU A 74 1.31 -11.78 -21.00
N SER A 75 0.89 -10.54 -21.29
CA SER A 75 -0.39 -10.00 -20.82
C SER A 75 -1.59 -10.71 -21.45
N GLN A 76 -1.52 -11.03 -22.75
CA GLN A 76 -2.55 -11.77 -23.46
C GLN A 76 -2.60 -13.23 -23.02
N GLU A 77 -1.45 -13.89 -22.90
CA GLU A 77 -1.35 -15.26 -22.38
C GLU A 77 -1.96 -15.37 -20.99
N PHE A 78 -1.67 -14.41 -20.10
CA PHE A 78 -2.31 -14.35 -18.78
C PHE A 78 -3.84 -14.31 -18.91
N MET A 79 -4.38 -13.45 -19.77
CA MET A 79 -5.83 -13.32 -19.95
C MET A 79 -6.49 -14.56 -20.58
N LEU A 80 -5.75 -15.35 -21.36
CA LEU A 80 -6.23 -16.60 -21.96
C LEU A 80 -6.21 -17.77 -20.97
N GLN A 81 -5.23 -17.81 -20.07
CA GLN A 81 -5.03 -18.93 -19.13
C GLN A 81 -5.75 -18.72 -17.79
N THR A 82 -6.09 -17.47 -17.46
CA THR A 82 -6.66 -17.13 -16.16
C THR A 82 -8.11 -17.58 -16.01
N ASP A 83 -8.45 -18.13 -14.84
CA ASP A 83 -9.80 -18.49 -14.42
C ASP A 83 -10.38 -17.49 -13.41
N LEU A 84 -9.77 -16.31 -13.32
CA LEU A 84 -10.14 -15.24 -12.38
C LEU A 84 -11.30 -14.39 -12.88
N PHE A 85 -11.42 -14.31 -14.21
CA PHE A 85 -12.33 -13.40 -14.90
C PHE A 85 -13.22 -14.18 -15.86
N GLU A 86 -14.43 -13.68 -16.06
CA GLU A 86 -15.24 -14.06 -17.20
C GLU A 86 -15.60 -12.84 -18.04
N ILE A 87 -15.88 -13.07 -19.32
CA ILE A 87 -16.38 -12.03 -20.22
C ILE A 87 -17.85 -11.77 -19.87
N ASP A 88 -18.15 -10.56 -19.45
CA ASP A 88 -19.52 -10.10 -19.16
C ASP A 88 -20.17 -9.51 -20.42
N MET A 89 -19.40 -8.81 -21.26
CA MET A 89 -19.85 -8.21 -22.52
C MET A 89 -18.67 -7.93 -23.47
N THR A 90 -18.86 -8.11 -24.77
CA THR A 90 -17.95 -7.58 -25.80
C THR A 90 -18.44 -6.20 -26.24
N ILE A 91 -17.53 -5.22 -26.34
CA ILE A 91 -17.91 -3.86 -26.70
C ILE A 91 -18.00 -3.75 -28.21
N ASP A 92 -19.20 -3.40 -28.67
CA ASP A 92 -19.42 -2.98 -30.04
C ASP A 92 -18.98 -1.51 -30.20
N LYS A 93 -17.96 -1.28 -31.02
CA LYS A 93 -17.43 0.06 -31.29
C LYS A 93 -18.43 0.91 -32.10
N GLU A 94 -19.31 0.27 -32.87
CA GLU A 94 -20.32 0.94 -33.69
C GLU A 94 -21.57 1.24 -32.85
N ASN A 95 -21.84 0.46 -31.80
CA ASN A 95 -22.99 0.63 -30.90
C ASN A 95 -22.58 0.82 -29.42
N VAL A 96 -21.85 1.89 -29.14
CA VAL A 96 -21.44 2.27 -27.77
C VAL A 96 -22.64 2.50 -26.84
N GLN A 97 -23.81 2.87 -27.39
CA GLN A 97 -25.02 3.12 -26.60
C GLN A 97 -25.54 1.84 -25.94
N ALA A 98 -25.57 0.71 -26.65
CA ALA A 98 -25.99 -0.57 -26.07
C ALA A 98 -25.14 -0.96 -24.85
N THR A 99 -23.82 -0.72 -24.89
CA THR A 99 -22.95 -0.96 -23.74
C THR A 99 -23.30 -0.05 -22.55
N ARG A 100 -23.64 1.22 -22.80
CA ARG A 100 -24.05 2.15 -21.74
C ARG A 100 -25.38 1.76 -21.11
N ASP A 101 -26.35 1.35 -21.93
CA ASP A 101 -27.66 0.93 -21.45
C ASP A 101 -27.55 -0.33 -20.57
N TYR A 102 -26.70 -1.28 -20.98
CA TYR A 102 -26.37 -2.46 -20.19
C TYR A 102 -25.79 -2.11 -18.82
N LEU A 103 -24.74 -1.28 -18.78
CA LEU A 103 -24.11 -0.87 -17.53
C LEU A 103 -25.09 -0.09 -16.63
N THR A 104 -25.89 0.79 -17.23
CA THR A 104 -26.94 1.54 -16.54
C THR A 104 -27.96 0.62 -15.89
N ASN A 105 -28.42 -0.41 -16.61
CA ASN A 105 -29.36 -1.39 -16.07
C ASN A 105 -28.75 -2.19 -14.92
N LYS A 106 -27.46 -2.59 -15.00
CA LYS A 106 -26.76 -3.24 -13.87
C LYS A 106 -26.67 -2.35 -12.64
N ILE A 107 -26.38 -1.06 -12.81
CA ILE A 107 -26.32 -0.10 -11.69
C ILE A 107 -27.71 0.08 -11.07
N LYS A 108 -28.77 0.20 -11.88
CA LYS A 108 -30.16 0.27 -11.39
C LYS A 108 -30.52 -0.94 -10.53
N LEU A 109 -30.23 -2.15 -11.03
CA LEU A 109 -30.47 -3.39 -10.28
C LEU A 109 -29.70 -3.42 -8.95
N MET A 110 -28.44 -2.98 -8.94
CA MET A 110 -27.64 -2.90 -7.73
C MET A 110 -28.23 -1.90 -6.71
N ASN A 111 -28.70 -0.74 -7.16
CA ASN A 111 -29.35 0.25 -6.29
C ASN A 111 -30.68 -0.28 -5.72
N CYS A 112 -31.49 -0.96 -6.53
CA CYS A 112 -32.71 -1.63 -6.06
C CYS A 112 -32.39 -2.70 -4.99
N GLU A 113 -31.32 -3.46 -5.17
CA GLU A 113 -30.88 -4.44 -4.17
C GLU A 113 -30.42 -3.78 -2.87
N PHE A 114 -29.75 -2.62 -2.93
CA PHE A 114 -29.45 -1.84 -1.72
C PHE A 114 -30.73 -1.44 -0.99
N GLU A 115 -31.70 -0.88 -1.71
CA GLU A 115 -32.99 -0.51 -1.14
C GLU A 115 -33.66 -1.72 -0.48
N ASN A 116 -33.70 -2.87 -1.16
CA ASN A 116 -34.23 -4.14 -0.67
C ASN A 116 -33.57 -4.62 0.64
N ILE A 117 -32.25 -4.47 0.78
CA ILE A 117 -31.52 -4.86 2.00
C ILE A 117 -31.89 -3.96 3.20
N PHE A 118 -32.19 -2.69 2.93
CA PHE A 118 -32.47 -1.68 3.94
C PHE A 118 -33.98 -1.36 4.11
N VAL A 119 -34.87 -2.16 3.52
CA VAL A 119 -36.33 -1.98 3.56
C VAL A 119 -36.86 -1.72 4.97
N ASN A 120 -37.80 -0.77 5.05
CA ASN A 120 -38.70 -0.47 6.18
C ASN A 120 -38.12 0.12 7.47
N THR A 121 -36.95 0.77 7.43
CA THR A 121 -36.49 1.53 8.61
C THR A 121 -35.92 2.89 8.21
N THR A 122 -36.58 3.96 8.68
CA THR A 122 -36.04 5.35 8.65
C THR A 122 -34.61 5.43 9.21
N LYS A 123 -34.22 4.45 10.03
CA LYS A 123 -32.90 4.26 10.63
C LYS A 123 -31.73 4.16 9.65
N TYR A 124 -31.92 3.65 8.41
CA TYR A 124 -30.80 3.42 7.47
C TYR A 124 -30.76 4.36 6.26
N LYS A 125 -31.53 5.46 6.29
CA LYS A 125 -31.56 6.43 5.18
C LYS A 125 -30.19 7.04 4.90
N ASP A 126 -29.36 7.23 5.92
CA ASP A 126 -28.05 7.84 5.76
C ASP A 126 -27.00 6.83 5.27
N GLU A 127 -27.12 5.55 5.64
CA GLU A 127 -26.32 4.43 5.13
C GLU A 127 -26.58 4.21 3.64
N LEU A 128 -27.86 4.20 3.25
CA LEU A 128 -28.27 4.12 1.84
C LEU A 128 -27.66 5.24 1.01
N LYS A 129 -27.69 6.50 1.49
CA LYS A 129 -27.04 7.62 0.79
C LYS A 129 -25.53 7.45 0.60
N LYS A 130 -24.85 6.77 1.55
CA LYS A 130 -23.40 6.51 1.47
C LYS A 130 -23.06 5.52 0.36
N ILE A 131 -23.90 4.52 0.11
CA ILE A 131 -23.64 3.43 -0.84
C ILE A 131 -24.30 3.62 -2.21
N ASN A 132 -25.41 4.37 -2.29
CA ASN A 132 -26.17 4.53 -3.52
C ASN A 132 -25.31 5.12 -4.65
N VAL A 133 -25.46 4.56 -5.86
CA VAL A 133 -24.63 4.91 -7.01
C VAL A 133 -25.36 5.88 -7.92
N VAL A 134 -24.70 7.00 -8.22
CA VAL A 134 -25.20 8.01 -9.16
C VAL A 134 -24.75 7.61 -10.56
N ILE A 135 -25.67 7.10 -11.37
CA ILE A 135 -25.42 6.53 -12.72
C ILE A 135 -24.58 7.46 -13.57
N ASP A 136 -24.97 8.73 -13.70
CA ASP A 136 -24.32 9.75 -14.55
C ASP A 136 -22.87 10.07 -14.17
N LYS A 137 -22.42 9.61 -13.00
CA LYS A 137 -21.07 9.85 -12.52
C LYS A 137 -20.22 8.60 -12.62
N VAL A 138 -20.76 7.45 -13.00
CA VAL A 138 -20.02 6.19 -12.98
C VAL A 138 -18.95 6.18 -14.06
N GLU A 139 -17.77 5.69 -13.67
CA GLU A 139 -16.66 5.40 -14.56
C GLU A 139 -16.29 3.92 -14.45
N LEU A 140 -16.06 3.28 -15.59
CA LEU A 140 -15.68 1.87 -15.64
C LEU A 140 -14.19 1.73 -15.27
N PRO A 141 -13.83 0.90 -14.27
CA PRO A 141 -12.44 0.52 -14.02
C PRO A 141 -11.80 -0.15 -15.23
N TYR A 142 -10.47 -0.13 -15.32
CA TYR A 142 -9.76 -0.89 -16.35
C TYR A 142 -8.59 -1.67 -15.77
N LEU A 143 -8.29 -2.78 -16.43
CA LEU A 143 -7.17 -3.64 -16.09
C LEU A 143 -5.92 -3.20 -16.88
N TYR A 144 -4.78 -3.21 -16.20
CA TYR A 144 -3.47 -3.08 -16.83
C TYR A 144 -2.48 -4.03 -16.15
N PHE A 145 -1.35 -4.31 -16.78
CA PHE A 145 -0.34 -5.22 -16.24
C PHE A 145 0.90 -4.47 -15.76
N LEU A 146 1.51 -4.97 -14.69
CA LEU A 146 2.84 -4.56 -14.24
C LEU A 146 3.82 -5.75 -14.36
N PRO A 147 5.08 -5.51 -14.73
CA PRO A 147 6.12 -6.53 -14.75
C PRO A 147 6.43 -7.02 -13.33
N ASP A 148 6.52 -8.34 -13.18
CA ASP A 148 6.91 -9.03 -11.98
C ASP A 148 8.26 -9.74 -12.20
N LEU A 149 9.27 -9.25 -11.49
CA LEU A 149 10.65 -9.73 -11.57
C LEU A 149 10.99 -10.75 -10.47
N SER A 150 10.01 -11.14 -9.64
CA SER A 150 10.25 -12.04 -8.51
C SER A 150 10.58 -13.48 -8.91
N LYS A 151 10.17 -13.92 -10.11
CA LYS A 151 10.31 -15.31 -10.60
C LYS A 151 11.17 -15.38 -11.87
N GLN A 152 12.47 -15.10 -11.74
CA GLN A 152 13.42 -15.22 -12.86
C GLN A 152 13.84 -16.67 -13.14
N PRO A 153 14.26 -17.01 -14.38
CA PRO A 153 14.68 -16.11 -15.48
C PRO A 153 13.56 -15.54 -16.37
N LEU A 154 12.31 -16.00 -16.23
CA LEU A 154 11.19 -15.56 -17.08
C LEU A 154 10.49 -14.33 -16.50
N LEU A 155 10.34 -13.27 -17.30
CA LEU A 155 9.50 -12.14 -16.94
C LEU A 155 8.04 -12.62 -16.79
N ASN A 156 7.41 -12.27 -15.68
CA ASN A 156 5.98 -12.47 -15.49
C ASN A 156 5.25 -11.13 -15.46
N VAL A 157 3.92 -11.17 -15.60
CA VAL A 157 3.06 -10.00 -15.48
C VAL A 157 2.05 -10.19 -14.34
N LYS A 158 1.72 -9.09 -13.66
CA LYS A 158 0.71 -9.06 -12.60
C LYS A 158 -0.45 -8.14 -12.99
N PRO A 159 -1.70 -8.62 -12.91
CA PRO A 159 -2.87 -7.80 -13.16
C PRO A 159 -3.03 -6.72 -12.09
N MET A 160 -3.22 -5.48 -12.52
CA MET A 160 -3.50 -4.33 -11.67
C MET A 160 -4.75 -3.61 -12.13
N MET A 161 -5.59 -3.24 -11.17
CA MET A 161 -6.84 -2.56 -11.44
C MET A 161 -6.69 -1.06 -11.24
N MET A 162 -7.01 -0.27 -12.27
CA MET A 162 -7.20 1.16 -12.10
C MET A 162 -8.66 1.41 -11.73
N THR A 163 -8.92 1.69 -10.45
CA THR A 163 -10.23 2.02 -9.93
C THR A 163 -10.31 3.52 -9.63
N THR A 164 -11.47 4.12 -9.88
CA THR A 164 -11.73 5.52 -9.50
C THR A 164 -12.81 5.56 -8.42
N GLN A 165 -12.89 6.69 -7.70
CA GLN A 165 -13.95 6.92 -6.72
C GLN A 165 -15.37 6.91 -7.32
N TYR A 166 -15.44 6.88 -8.65
CA TYR A 166 -16.63 6.88 -9.46
C TYR A 166 -16.99 5.47 -9.95
N SER A 167 -16.21 4.44 -9.65
CA SER A 167 -16.62 3.05 -9.90
C SER A 167 -17.90 2.72 -9.12
N ALA A 168 -18.79 1.94 -9.76
CA ALA A 168 -20.06 1.52 -9.16
C ALA A 168 -19.86 0.79 -7.82
N ALA A 169 -18.83 -0.05 -7.71
CA ALA A 169 -18.55 -0.84 -6.51
C ALA A 169 -17.81 -0.05 -5.40
N TYR A 170 -17.20 1.10 -5.71
CA TYR A 170 -16.27 1.80 -4.81
C TYR A 170 -16.91 2.28 -3.51
N ARG A 171 -18.13 2.81 -3.57
CA ARG A 171 -18.82 3.31 -2.37
C ARG A 171 -19.20 2.18 -1.42
N LEU A 172 -19.70 1.08 -1.98
CA LEU A 172 -20.04 -0.13 -1.25
C LEU A 172 -18.79 -0.75 -0.61
N GLU A 173 -17.70 -0.85 -1.38
CA GLU A 173 -16.40 -1.32 -0.91
C GLU A 173 -15.95 -0.51 0.33
N LYS A 174 -15.92 0.82 0.20
CA LYS A 174 -15.47 1.70 1.27
C LYS A 174 -16.34 1.58 2.51
N PHE A 175 -17.65 1.50 2.33
CA PHE A 175 -18.61 1.34 3.42
C PHE A 175 -18.39 0.02 4.18
N LEU A 176 -18.32 -1.10 3.46
CA LEU A 176 -18.08 -2.41 4.04
C LEU A 176 -16.71 -2.51 4.70
N ASN A 177 -15.67 -1.94 4.09
CA ASN A 177 -14.34 -1.94 4.67
C ASN A 177 -14.28 -1.13 5.97
N GLN A 178 -14.95 0.02 6.02
CA GLN A 178 -15.07 0.83 7.24
C GLN A 178 -15.79 0.06 8.37
N LEU A 179 -16.75 -0.78 8.02
CA LEU A 179 -17.51 -1.59 8.95
C LEU A 179 -16.72 -2.81 9.47
N LEU A 180 -16.00 -3.49 8.59
CA LEU A 180 -15.35 -4.77 8.86
C LEU A 180 -13.94 -4.64 9.43
N GLN A 181 -13.13 -3.70 8.92
CA GLN A 181 -11.73 -3.56 9.32
C GLN A 181 -11.54 -3.43 10.84
N PRO A 182 -12.31 -2.59 11.57
CA PRO A 182 -12.13 -2.45 13.01
C PRO A 182 -12.43 -3.74 13.78
N VAL A 183 -13.41 -4.52 13.32
CA VAL A 183 -13.76 -5.81 13.93
C VAL A 183 -12.59 -6.78 13.79
N ILE A 184 -12.01 -6.86 12.60
CA ILE A 184 -10.91 -7.77 12.31
C ILE A 184 -9.63 -7.35 13.03
N ASP A 185 -9.34 -6.05 13.07
CA ASP A 185 -8.16 -5.51 13.74
C ASP A 185 -8.13 -5.94 15.21
N ILE A 186 -9.27 -5.95 15.90
CA ILE A 186 -9.37 -6.41 17.30
C ILE A 186 -8.97 -7.89 17.43
N HIS A 187 -9.45 -8.75 16.53
CA HIS A 187 -9.16 -10.19 16.56
C HIS A 187 -7.74 -10.55 16.09
N GLN A 188 -7.08 -9.67 15.34
CA GLN A 188 -5.74 -9.90 14.78
C GLN A 188 -4.61 -9.21 15.57
N GLN A 189 -4.94 -8.55 16.68
CA GLN A 189 -3.96 -7.91 17.55
C GLN A 189 -2.87 -8.90 18.00
N GLY A 190 -1.61 -8.48 17.83
CA GLY A 190 -0.43 -9.27 18.17
C GLY A 190 0.00 -10.31 17.12
N ARG A 191 -0.84 -10.64 16.13
CA ARG A 191 -0.55 -11.67 15.11
C ARG A 191 -0.13 -11.11 13.75
N ILE A 192 -0.37 -9.82 13.52
CA ILE A 192 0.00 -9.15 12.27
C ILE A 192 1.26 -8.30 12.45
N PHE A 193 2.13 -8.34 11.45
CA PHE A 193 3.24 -7.43 11.26
C PHE A 193 2.89 -6.39 10.20
N HIS A 194 3.11 -5.11 10.50
CA HIS A 194 2.82 -4.04 9.54
C HIS A 194 3.91 -3.85 8.47
N ASN A 195 5.14 -4.25 8.78
CA ASN A 195 6.32 -4.20 7.91
C ASN A 195 7.49 -4.90 8.61
N GLY A 196 8.63 -5.05 7.94
CA GLY A 196 9.81 -5.72 8.52
C GLY A 196 10.37 -5.04 9.79
N THR A 197 10.10 -3.74 10.01
CA THR A 197 10.49 -3.10 11.28
C THR A 197 9.59 -3.53 12.44
N ASP A 198 8.28 -3.57 12.22
CA ASP A 198 7.33 -4.03 13.24
C ASP A 198 7.55 -5.51 13.57
N PHE A 199 7.88 -6.31 12.56
CA PHE A 199 8.33 -7.69 12.72
C PHE A 199 9.57 -7.79 13.62
N LEU A 200 10.68 -7.12 13.25
CA LEU A 200 11.92 -7.19 14.02
C LEU A 200 11.78 -6.68 15.45
N GLU A 201 10.99 -5.63 15.68
CA GLU A 201 10.74 -5.13 17.03
C GLU A 201 10.03 -6.19 17.88
N LYS A 202 8.97 -6.82 17.35
CA LYS A 202 8.25 -7.90 18.03
C LYS A 202 9.14 -9.12 18.24
N PHE A 203 9.96 -9.46 17.26
CA PHE A 203 10.85 -10.60 17.32
C PHE A 203 11.99 -10.38 18.32
N HIS A 204 12.59 -9.18 18.37
CA HIS A 204 13.54 -8.81 19.42
C HIS A 204 12.89 -8.85 20.81
N ASN A 205 11.65 -8.37 20.97
CA ASN A 205 10.96 -8.53 22.26
C ASN A 205 10.77 -10.01 22.63
N TYR A 206 10.46 -10.87 21.67
CA TYR A 206 10.37 -12.32 21.88
C TYR A 206 11.71 -12.94 22.32
N ILE A 207 12.82 -12.48 21.75
CA ILE A 207 14.17 -12.95 22.08
C ILE A 207 14.60 -12.41 23.46
N ASP A 208 14.61 -11.08 23.61
CA ASP A 208 15.24 -10.39 24.73
C ASP A 208 14.43 -10.49 26.03
N GLN A 209 13.09 -10.45 25.95
CA GLN A 209 12.25 -10.47 27.16
C GLN A 209 11.96 -11.87 27.67
N TYR A 210 12.11 -12.89 26.83
CA TYR A 210 11.67 -14.25 27.17
C TYR A 210 12.75 -15.33 27.00
N ASP A 211 13.95 -14.98 26.51
CA ASP A 211 15.11 -15.86 26.30
C ASP A 211 14.76 -17.15 25.53
N ARG A 212 14.03 -17.00 24.42
CA ARG A 212 13.41 -18.13 23.71
C ARG A 212 14.12 -18.59 22.45
N LEU A 213 15.10 -17.83 21.96
CA LEU A 213 15.86 -18.23 20.78
C LEU A 213 16.96 -19.22 21.18
N ARG A 214 16.75 -20.50 20.87
CA ARG A 214 17.69 -21.59 21.16
C ARG A 214 18.61 -21.83 19.98
N SER A 215 19.76 -22.46 20.21
CA SER A 215 20.65 -22.91 19.12
C SER A 215 20.00 -23.91 18.15
N THR A 216 18.92 -24.57 18.57
CA THR A 216 18.12 -25.51 17.79
C THR A 216 16.90 -24.87 17.12
N THR A 217 16.60 -23.60 17.38
CA THR A 217 15.43 -22.93 16.80
C THR A 217 15.57 -22.82 15.29
N ASN A 218 14.58 -23.36 14.58
CA ASN A 218 14.41 -23.16 13.16
C ASN A 218 13.43 -22.01 12.93
N PHE A 219 13.69 -21.25 11.87
CA PHE A 219 12.74 -20.30 11.32
C PHE A 219 11.94 -20.99 10.23
N VAL A 220 10.65 -20.67 10.18
CA VAL A 220 9.74 -21.15 9.14
C VAL A 220 9.10 -19.95 8.49
N THR A 221 9.23 -19.84 7.17
CA THR A 221 8.47 -18.89 6.36
C THR A 221 7.54 -19.62 5.42
N ILE A 222 6.32 -19.10 5.31
CA ILE A 222 5.32 -19.59 4.37
C ILE A 222 4.84 -18.39 3.55
N THR A 223 5.09 -18.41 2.24
CA THR A 223 4.57 -17.43 1.30
C THR A 223 3.39 -18.03 0.55
N ILE A 224 2.23 -17.37 0.65
CA ILE A 224 1.01 -17.78 -0.02
C ILE A 224 0.93 -17.05 -1.36
N ASN A 225 1.05 -17.78 -2.47
CA ASN A 225 1.09 -17.19 -3.80
C ASN A 225 -0.32 -16.84 -4.31
N ASN A 226 -0.47 -15.65 -4.91
CA ASN A 226 -1.67 -15.20 -5.65
C ASN A 226 -3.01 -15.25 -4.88
N PHE A 227 -2.98 -15.23 -3.55
CA PHE A 227 -4.15 -15.59 -2.75
C PHE A 227 -5.37 -14.64 -2.90
N TYR A 228 -5.14 -13.33 -3.14
CA TYR A 228 -6.21 -12.33 -3.30
C TYR A 228 -7.16 -12.60 -4.47
N HIS A 229 -6.73 -13.43 -5.42
CA HIS A 229 -7.49 -13.73 -6.63
C HIS A 229 -8.03 -15.17 -6.66
N LEU A 230 -7.45 -16.08 -5.89
CA LEU A 230 -7.75 -17.51 -6.01
C LEU A 230 -8.97 -17.96 -5.21
N VAL A 231 -9.38 -17.22 -4.17
CA VAL A 231 -10.48 -17.66 -3.30
C VAL A 231 -11.84 -17.42 -3.99
N PRO A 232 -12.65 -18.45 -4.25
CA PRO A 232 -13.98 -18.31 -4.80
C PRO A 232 -14.89 -17.44 -3.92
N HIS A 233 -15.80 -16.68 -4.53
CA HIS A 233 -16.70 -15.78 -3.80
C HIS A 233 -17.54 -16.50 -2.74
N HIS A 234 -18.03 -17.71 -3.03
CA HIS A 234 -18.81 -18.48 -2.06
C HIS A 234 -18.00 -18.85 -0.81
N ILE A 235 -16.70 -19.16 -0.96
CA ILE A 235 -15.80 -19.43 0.17
C ILE A 235 -15.57 -18.17 0.99
N LEU A 236 -15.31 -17.02 0.33
CA LEU A 236 -15.16 -15.74 1.06
C LEU A 236 -16.42 -15.39 1.87
N LEU A 237 -17.60 -15.61 1.31
CA LEU A 237 -18.87 -15.33 1.97
C LEU A 237 -19.16 -16.30 3.12
N SER A 238 -18.90 -17.60 2.94
CA SER A 238 -19.07 -18.59 4.02
C SER A 238 -18.08 -18.33 5.15
N THR A 239 -16.82 -18.02 4.84
CA THR A 239 -15.81 -17.68 5.84
C THR A 239 -16.12 -16.38 6.59
N LEU A 240 -16.67 -15.36 5.92
CA LEU A 240 -17.16 -14.15 6.58
C LEU A 240 -18.29 -14.46 7.56
N LEU A 241 -19.25 -15.30 7.16
CA LEU A 241 -20.35 -15.71 8.02
C LEU A 241 -19.85 -16.50 9.24
N ASP A 242 -18.99 -17.50 9.00
CA ASP A 242 -18.34 -18.29 10.04
C ASP A 242 -17.57 -17.40 11.02
N PHE A 243 -16.88 -16.38 10.51
CA PHE A 243 -16.13 -15.44 11.34
C PHE A 243 -17.05 -14.69 12.32
N PHE A 244 -18.20 -14.21 11.83
CA PHE A 244 -19.17 -13.56 12.71
C PHE A 244 -19.72 -14.50 13.77
N VAL A 245 -20.05 -15.73 13.39
CA VAL A 245 -20.62 -16.74 14.31
C VAL A 245 -19.58 -17.18 15.36
N LYS A 246 -18.35 -17.46 14.93
CA LYS A 246 -17.31 -18.08 15.78
C LYS A 246 -16.51 -17.09 16.62
N TYR A 247 -16.31 -15.85 16.16
CA TYR A 247 -15.39 -14.91 16.82
C TYR A 247 -16.06 -13.62 17.27
N TYR A 248 -17.05 -13.10 16.53
CA TYR A 248 -17.69 -11.83 16.88
C TYR A 248 -18.84 -12.00 17.90
N HIS A 249 -19.57 -13.12 17.84
CA HIS A 249 -20.65 -13.52 18.75
C HIS A 249 -21.85 -12.56 18.87
N LEU A 250 -21.84 -11.43 18.17
CA LEU A 250 -22.95 -10.48 18.13
C LEU A 250 -23.65 -10.52 16.76
N PRO A 251 -25.00 -10.45 16.71
CA PRO A 251 -25.73 -10.48 15.44
C PRO A 251 -25.66 -9.17 14.64
N ILE A 252 -25.06 -8.11 15.22
CA ILE A 252 -25.11 -6.74 14.69
C ILE A 252 -23.73 -6.07 14.78
N VAL A 253 -23.27 -5.47 13.68
CA VAL A 253 -22.07 -4.60 13.61
C VAL A 253 -22.51 -3.18 13.28
N GLU A 254 -22.15 -2.18 14.11
CA GLU A 254 -22.52 -0.77 13.95
C GLU A 254 -23.99 -0.51 13.52
N ASN A 255 -24.93 -1.30 14.06
CA ASN A 255 -26.37 -1.31 13.76
C ASN A 255 -26.83 -2.10 12.53
N ILE A 256 -25.97 -2.83 11.83
CA ILE A 256 -26.32 -3.64 10.66
C ILE A 256 -26.22 -5.12 11.02
N HIS A 257 -27.29 -5.86 10.75
CA HIS A 257 -27.31 -7.30 11.00
C HIS A 257 -26.29 -8.04 10.10
N ILE A 258 -25.59 -9.02 10.64
CA ILE A 258 -24.50 -9.74 9.94
C ILE A 258 -24.93 -10.32 8.58
N THR A 259 -26.16 -10.81 8.47
CA THR A 259 -26.70 -11.35 7.20
C THR A 259 -26.84 -10.29 6.11
N LYS A 260 -27.15 -9.04 6.49
CA LYS A 260 -27.18 -7.90 5.56
C LYS A 260 -25.77 -7.54 5.11
N ILE A 261 -24.78 -7.59 6.01
CA ILE A 261 -23.37 -7.36 5.68
C ILE A 261 -22.87 -8.41 4.69
N VAL A 262 -23.18 -9.69 4.90
CA VAL A 262 -22.84 -10.78 3.96
C VAL A 262 -23.52 -10.56 2.61
N ARG A 263 -24.80 -10.17 2.57
CA ARG A 263 -25.51 -9.87 1.31
C ARG A 263 -24.91 -8.67 0.57
N LEU A 264 -24.57 -7.59 1.28
CA LEU A 264 -23.88 -6.43 0.71
C LEU A 264 -22.49 -6.82 0.18
N THR A 265 -21.76 -7.67 0.90
CA THR A 265 -20.46 -8.19 0.46
C THR A 265 -20.61 -9.03 -0.80
N SER A 266 -21.66 -9.86 -0.89
CA SER A 266 -21.99 -10.60 -2.11
C SER A 266 -22.26 -9.66 -3.28
N LEU A 267 -23.04 -8.59 -3.09
CA LEU A 267 -23.27 -7.58 -4.13
C LEU A 267 -21.97 -6.93 -4.60
N PHE A 268 -21.03 -6.62 -3.69
CA PHE A 268 -19.73 -6.10 -4.07
C PHE A 268 -18.97 -7.09 -4.96
N LEU A 269 -18.81 -8.34 -4.51
CA LEU A 269 -18.04 -9.37 -5.22
C LEU A 269 -18.57 -9.60 -6.65
N HIS A 270 -19.89 -9.69 -6.82
CA HIS A 270 -20.52 -9.97 -8.12
C HIS A 270 -20.61 -8.76 -9.07
N ASN A 271 -20.41 -7.53 -8.59
CA ASN A 271 -20.52 -6.31 -9.41
C ASN A 271 -19.18 -5.63 -9.74
N ASN A 272 -18.05 -6.24 -9.37
CA ASN A 272 -16.74 -5.78 -9.77
C ASN A 272 -16.48 -6.08 -11.26
N ARG A 273 -16.83 -5.09 -12.11
CA ARG A 273 -16.63 -5.11 -13.56
C ARG A 273 -15.50 -4.19 -13.99
N PHE A 274 -14.83 -4.53 -15.07
CA PHE A 274 -13.77 -3.72 -15.63
C PHE A 274 -13.58 -3.90 -17.14
N TYR A 275 -12.95 -2.92 -17.76
CA TYR A 275 -12.56 -2.94 -19.15
C TYR A 275 -11.17 -3.56 -19.35
N TYR A 276 -11.04 -4.43 -20.35
CA TYR A 276 -9.75 -4.81 -20.92
C TYR A 276 -9.95 -5.14 -22.41
N ASP A 277 -9.10 -4.60 -23.27
CA ASP A 277 -9.03 -4.92 -24.70
C ASP A 277 -10.38 -5.06 -25.44
N GLY A 278 -11.21 -4.01 -25.40
CA GLY A 278 -12.51 -3.99 -26.08
C GLY A 278 -13.58 -4.90 -25.48
N LYS A 279 -13.35 -5.46 -24.28
CA LYS A 279 -14.30 -6.31 -23.57
C LYS A 279 -14.50 -5.82 -22.14
N ILE A 280 -15.67 -6.12 -21.59
CA ILE A 280 -16.00 -5.93 -20.19
C ILE A 280 -15.93 -7.30 -19.53
N TYR A 281 -15.12 -7.38 -18.49
CA TYR A 281 -14.93 -8.56 -17.66
C TYR A 281 -15.54 -8.34 -16.29
N ARG A 282 -15.85 -9.44 -15.60
CA ARG A 282 -16.16 -9.44 -14.17
C ARG A 282 -15.30 -10.46 -13.43
N PHE A 283 -15.01 -10.18 -12.17
CA PHE A 283 -14.35 -11.14 -11.29
C PHE A 283 -15.31 -12.29 -10.95
N ILE A 284 -14.82 -13.52 -11.05
CA ILE A 284 -15.52 -14.74 -10.58
C ILE A 284 -14.86 -15.35 -9.34
N LYS A 285 -13.60 -14.98 -9.09
CA LYS A 285 -12.84 -15.32 -7.89
C LYS A 285 -12.12 -14.07 -7.36
N GLY A 286 -11.98 -13.98 -6.04
CA GLY A 286 -11.34 -12.85 -5.38
C GLY A 286 -11.90 -11.48 -5.79
N GLY A 287 -11.01 -10.50 -5.96
CA GLY A 287 -11.37 -9.18 -6.49
C GLY A 287 -10.15 -8.33 -6.83
N PRO A 288 -10.32 -7.01 -7.03
CA PRO A 288 -9.23 -6.09 -7.35
C PRO A 288 -8.14 -6.12 -6.26
N SER A 289 -6.87 -6.26 -6.66
CA SER A 289 -5.72 -6.34 -5.74
C SER A 289 -5.49 -5.07 -4.91
N ASN A 290 -6.00 -3.93 -5.38
CA ASN A 290 -5.96 -2.65 -4.68
C ASN A 290 -7.22 -2.35 -3.86
N SER A 291 -8.13 -3.33 -3.71
CA SER A 291 -9.34 -3.16 -2.92
C SER A 291 -9.08 -3.42 -1.44
N GLY A 292 -9.41 -2.44 -0.60
CA GLY A 292 -9.29 -2.58 0.85
C GLY A 292 -10.25 -3.64 1.40
N LEU A 293 -11.46 -3.76 0.84
CA LEU A 293 -12.40 -4.79 1.25
C LEU A 293 -11.90 -6.20 0.90
N ILE A 294 -11.30 -6.39 -0.28
CA ILE A 294 -10.73 -7.70 -0.66
C ILE A 294 -9.59 -8.08 0.29
N GLU A 295 -8.73 -7.13 0.66
CA GLU A 295 -7.69 -7.33 1.68
C GLU A 295 -8.28 -7.74 3.04
N THR A 296 -9.38 -7.10 3.44
CA THR A 296 -10.11 -7.40 4.68
C THR A 296 -10.72 -8.80 4.69
N LEU A 297 -11.43 -9.19 3.62
CA LEU A 297 -12.00 -10.53 3.47
C LEU A 297 -10.91 -11.61 3.41
N SER A 298 -9.83 -11.29 2.71
CA SER A 298 -8.61 -12.10 2.62
C SER A 298 -8.00 -12.34 4.00
N ASN A 299 -7.91 -11.31 4.84
CA ASN A 299 -7.43 -11.43 6.21
C ASN A 299 -8.36 -12.27 7.09
N ILE A 300 -9.68 -12.18 6.92
CA ILE A 300 -10.63 -13.07 7.61
C ILE A 300 -10.39 -14.52 7.21
N TYR A 301 -10.23 -14.77 5.91
CA TYR A 301 -9.97 -16.11 5.38
C TYR A 301 -8.67 -16.70 5.94
N LEU A 302 -7.58 -15.93 5.87
CA LEU A 302 -6.29 -16.34 6.40
C LEU A 302 -6.30 -16.53 7.92
N ASN A 303 -7.18 -15.85 8.66
CA ASN A 303 -7.31 -16.05 10.11
C ASN A 303 -7.72 -17.50 10.46
N LEU A 304 -8.46 -18.20 9.59
CA LEU A 304 -8.76 -19.62 9.80
C LEU A 304 -7.49 -20.48 9.74
N MET A 305 -6.64 -20.20 8.75
CA MET A 305 -5.36 -20.88 8.58
C MET A 305 -4.36 -20.50 9.69
N ASP A 306 -4.34 -19.22 10.08
CA ASP A 306 -3.55 -18.73 11.21
C ASP A 306 -3.94 -19.51 12.48
N ASN A 307 -5.24 -19.69 12.74
CA ASN A 307 -5.71 -20.47 13.89
C ASN A 307 -5.36 -21.95 13.78
N PHE A 308 -5.40 -22.55 12.58
CA PHE A 308 -4.92 -23.92 12.39
C PHE A 308 -3.45 -24.04 12.79
N LEU A 309 -2.58 -23.19 12.24
CA LEU A 309 -1.16 -23.21 12.56
C LEU A 309 -0.92 -22.95 14.04
N ILE A 310 -1.51 -21.90 14.61
CA ILE A 310 -1.39 -21.54 16.04
C ILE A 310 -1.86 -22.67 16.96
N ASN A 311 -2.95 -23.36 16.63
CA ASN A 311 -3.45 -24.45 17.47
C ASN A 311 -2.53 -25.68 17.41
N GLN A 312 -1.81 -25.88 16.31
CA GLN A 312 -0.82 -26.95 16.17
C GLN A 312 0.55 -26.54 16.74
N SER A 313 0.95 -25.26 16.63
CA SER A 313 2.29 -24.76 16.95
C SER A 313 2.41 -24.01 18.28
N SER A 314 1.43 -23.16 18.61
CA SER A 314 1.61 -22.08 19.60
C SER A 314 0.93 -22.34 20.95
N THR A 315 -0.15 -23.11 21.04
CA THR A 315 -0.84 -23.36 22.32
C THR A 315 -0.14 -24.34 23.25
N LYS A 316 0.86 -25.11 22.78
CA LYS A 316 1.66 -25.95 23.68
C LYS A 316 2.97 -25.30 24.17
N GLN A 317 3.59 -24.36 23.44
CA GLN A 317 5.01 -24.03 23.66
C GLN A 317 5.48 -22.59 23.40
N ASN A 318 4.59 -21.59 23.39
CA ASN A 318 5.04 -20.20 23.56
C ASN A 318 5.97 -19.69 22.42
N GLU A 319 5.86 -20.27 21.22
CA GLU A 319 6.64 -19.93 20.01
C GLU A 319 6.23 -18.58 19.40
N PHE A 320 7.15 -17.94 18.67
CA PHE A 320 6.88 -16.70 17.97
C PHE A 320 6.05 -16.98 16.70
N TYR A 321 4.98 -16.22 16.49
CA TYR A 321 4.14 -16.32 15.30
C TYR A 321 3.71 -14.94 14.83
N GLY A 322 3.69 -14.74 13.52
CA GLY A 322 2.87 -13.70 12.92
C GLY A 322 2.93 -13.66 11.41
N ARG A 323 2.14 -12.76 10.83
CA ARG A 323 1.93 -12.65 9.39
C ARG A 323 2.04 -11.21 8.91
N CYS A 324 2.70 -11.00 7.78
CA CYS A 324 2.70 -9.75 7.04
C CYS A 324 2.12 -10.02 5.66
N GLN A 325 0.93 -9.48 5.37
CA GLN A 325 0.21 -9.73 4.11
C GLN A 325 0.04 -11.25 3.85
N ASN A 326 0.68 -11.77 2.80
CA ASN A 326 0.68 -13.17 2.39
C ASN A 326 1.88 -13.99 2.91
N GLN A 327 2.74 -13.41 3.74
CA GLN A 327 3.93 -14.05 4.27
C GLN A 327 3.79 -14.32 5.78
N ILE A 328 3.81 -15.59 6.16
CA ILE A 328 3.79 -16.04 7.55
C ILE A 328 5.23 -16.31 8.00
N PHE A 329 5.51 -15.98 9.26
CA PHE A 329 6.75 -16.32 9.93
C PHE A 329 6.44 -16.91 11.30
N PHE A 330 7.12 -18.01 11.65
CA PHE A 330 7.13 -18.53 13.01
C PHE A 330 8.42 -19.25 13.36
N THR A 331 8.68 -19.42 14.65
CA THR A 331 9.79 -20.21 15.18
C THR A 331 9.35 -21.64 15.48
N TRP A 332 10.27 -22.59 15.30
CA TRP A 332 10.02 -24.01 15.55
C TRP A 332 11.20 -24.66 16.29
N ASN A 333 10.92 -25.20 17.47
CA ASN A 333 11.91 -25.88 18.32
C ASN A 333 11.70 -27.40 18.44
N GLN A 334 10.68 -27.96 17.80
CA GLN A 334 10.36 -29.39 17.88
C GLN A 334 10.96 -30.18 16.71
N SER A 335 10.57 -31.45 16.59
CA SER A 335 11.03 -32.31 15.50
C SER A 335 10.58 -31.77 14.14
N LEU A 336 11.45 -31.85 13.14
CA LEU A 336 11.10 -31.47 11.77
C LEU A 336 10.04 -32.40 11.16
N ASN A 337 10.02 -33.67 11.57
CA ASN A 337 9.02 -34.63 11.13
C ASN A 337 7.59 -34.22 11.53
N GLU A 338 7.41 -33.71 12.75
CA GLU A 338 6.12 -33.19 13.23
C GLU A 338 5.69 -31.96 12.43
N LEU A 339 6.63 -31.04 12.15
CA LEU A 339 6.38 -29.88 11.30
C LEU A 339 5.96 -30.30 9.89
N GLU A 340 6.65 -31.26 9.27
CA GLU A 340 6.30 -31.76 7.94
C GLU A 340 4.89 -32.35 7.88
N GLN A 341 4.46 -33.06 8.93
CA GLN A 341 3.10 -33.59 9.03
C GLN A 341 2.05 -32.47 9.11
N ILE A 342 2.29 -31.45 9.94
CA ILE A 342 1.41 -30.27 10.06
C ILE A 342 1.31 -29.54 8.72
N LEU A 343 2.45 -29.31 8.05
CA LEU A 343 2.50 -28.63 6.76
C LEU A 343 1.83 -29.45 5.65
N LYS A 344 1.93 -30.78 5.69
CA LYS A 344 1.23 -31.68 4.76
C LYS A 344 -0.29 -31.62 4.97
N SER A 345 -0.75 -31.62 6.22
CA SER A 345 -2.17 -31.45 6.56
C SER A 345 -2.69 -30.10 6.04
N MET A 346 -1.96 -29.01 6.31
CA MET A 346 -2.31 -27.68 5.82
C MET A 346 -2.42 -27.65 4.29
N LYS A 347 -1.45 -28.21 3.56
CA LYS A 347 -1.51 -28.27 2.09
C LYS A 347 -2.72 -29.07 1.57
N SER A 348 -3.14 -30.09 2.29
CA SER A 348 -4.34 -30.87 1.96
C SER A 348 -5.62 -30.05 2.14
N ASP A 349 -5.77 -29.40 3.30
CA ASP A 349 -6.95 -28.58 3.62
C ASP A 349 -7.09 -27.36 2.70
N TYR A 350 -5.95 -26.83 2.24
CA TYR A 350 -5.85 -25.64 1.41
C TYR A 350 -5.28 -25.93 0.00
N HIS A 351 -5.67 -27.05 -0.62
CA HIS A 351 -5.13 -27.52 -1.92
C HIS A 351 -5.27 -26.53 -3.10
N HIS A 352 -6.18 -25.55 -3.00
CA HIS A 352 -6.38 -24.51 -4.00
C HIS A 352 -5.38 -23.34 -3.88
N LEU A 353 -4.54 -23.34 -2.83
CA LEU A 353 -3.48 -22.36 -2.62
C LEU A 353 -2.11 -22.95 -2.94
N SER A 354 -1.22 -22.10 -3.46
CA SER A 354 0.18 -22.45 -3.66
C SER A 354 1.02 -21.88 -2.52
N PHE A 355 1.79 -22.75 -1.88
CA PHE A 355 2.65 -22.41 -0.75
C PHE A 355 4.11 -22.57 -1.13
N ASP A 356 4.88 -21.52 -0.92
CA ASP A 356 6.34 -21.59 -0.91
C ASP A 356 6.81 -21.59 0.55
N ILE A 357 7.48 -22.66 0.97
CA ILE A 357 7.82 -22.92 2.38
C ILE A 357 9.33 -23.08 2.50
N HIS A 358 9.94 -22.27 3.35
CA HIS A 358 11.36 -22.37 3.69
C HIS A 358 11.51 -22.63 5.18
N ILE A 359 12.33 -23.62 5.50
CA ILE A 359 12.63 -24.03 6.88
C ILE A 359 14.14 -24.05 7.03
N GLY A 360 14.66 -23.36 8.03
CA GLY A 360 16.08 -23.38 8.29
C GLY A 360 16.50 -22.50 9.45
N LYS A 361 17.78 -22.59 9.81
CA LYS A 361 18.40 -21.65 10.77
C LYS A 361 18.74 -20.32 10.13
N ASN A 362 18.77 -20.25 8.80
CA ASN A 362 18.83 -19.04 8.02
C ASN A 362 17.72 -19.02 6.98
N LEU A 363 17.14 -17.85 6.72
CA LEU A 363 16.18 -17.64 5.64
C LEU A 363 15.97 -16.15 5.38
N ASN A 364 15.21 -15.86 4.32
CA ASN A 364 14.74 -14.51 4.02
C ASN A 364 13.27 -14.35 4.41
N TYR A 365 12.92 -13.22 5.02
CA TYR A 365 11.55 -12.83 5.31
C TYR A 365 11.36 -11.35 5.00
N LEU A 366 10.38 -11.00 4.16
CA LEU A 366 10.26 -9.64 3.61
C LEU A 366 11.57 -9.20 2.93
N ASP A 367 12.16 -8.10 3.38
CA ASP A 367 13.44 -7.55 2.94
C ASP A 367 14.58 -7.78 3.96
N LEU A 368 14.46 -8.83 4.77
CA LEU A 368 15.42 -9.25 5.80
C LEU A 368 16.03 -10.61 5.49
N TYR A 369 17.33 -10.73 5.71
CA TYR A 369 18.00 -12.00 5.93
C TYR A 369 18.09 -12.21 7.44
N LEU A 370 17.70 -13.39 7.90
CA LEU A 370 17.70 -13.79 9.31
C LEU A 370 18.55 -15.04 9.46
N GLU A 371 19.32 -15.12 10.53
CA GLU A 371 20.11 -16.29 10.89
C GLU A 371 20.18 -16.48 12.40
N ASN A 372 20.10 -17.72 12.82
CA ASN A 372 20.28 -18.14 14.20
C ASN A 372 21.72 -18.59 14.44
N HIS A 373 22.56 -17.69 14.95
CA HIS A 373 23.93 -17.98 15.39
C HIS A 373 23.90 -18.57 16.81
N ASN A 374 23.53 -19.85 16.92
CA ASN A 374 23.55 -20.60 18.18
C ASN A 374 22.76 -19.95 19.34
N GLY A 375 21.57 -19.42 19.04
CA GLY A 375 20.71 -18.72 20.01
C GLY A 375 20.80 -17.19 19.93
N ILE A 376 21.71 -16.67 19.11
CA ILE A 376 21.86 -15.23 18.86
C ILE A 376 21.26 -14.90 17.49
N LEU A 377 20.34 -13.95 17.44
CA LEU A 377 19.81 -13.47 16.17
C LEU A 377 20.85 -12.63 15.45
N TYR A 378 21.20 -13.08 14.25
CA TYR A 378 21.89 -12.29 13.24
C TYR A 378 20.88 -11.86 12.18
N SER A 379 20.91 -10.58 11.79
CA SER A 379 20.09 -10.10 10.69
C SER A 379 20.79 -9.02 9.87
N ARG A 380 20.42 -8.93 8.59
CA ARG A 380 20.88 -7.90 7.66
C ARG A 380 19.81 -7.60 6.60
N VAL A 381 20.01 -6.53 5.86
CA VAL A 381 19.16 -6.23 4.70
C VAL A 381 19.35 -7.29 3.63
N HIS A 382 18.24 -7.82 3.11
CA HIS A 382 18.25 -8.69 1.94
C HIS A 382 17.84 -7.90 0.69
N HIS A 383 18.66 -7.97 -0.35
CA HIS A 383 18.33 -7.49 -1.69
C HIS A 383 18.11 -8.69 -2.60
N GLN A 384 17.05 -8.63 -3.41
CA GLN A 384 16.87 -9.63 -4.45
C GLN A 384 17.90 -9.33 -5.55
N HIS A 385 18.76 -10.32 -5.85
CA HIS A 385 19.95 -10.15 -6.70
C HIS A 385 19.63 -9.69 -8.13
N ASN A 386 18.37 -9.81 -8.54
CA ASN A 386 17.90 -9.56 -9.90
C ASN A 386 17.09 -8.26 -10.04
N GLN A 387 16.97 -7.48 -8.96
CA GLN A 387 16.34 -6.16 -9.03
C GLN A 387 17.27 -5.19 -9.73
N GLN A 388 16.81 -4.63 -10.85
CA GLN A 388 17.56 -3.59 -11.52
C GLN A 388 17.74 -2.40 -10.55
N PRO A 389 18.95 -1.84 -10.41
CA PRO A 389 19.24 -0.79 -9.44
C PRO A 389 18.66 0.57 -9.85
N TYR A 390 17.86 0.63 -10.92
CA TYR A 390 17.21 1.84 -11.40
C TYR A 390 16.10 2.26 -10.44
N THR A 391 16.49 3.10 -9.48
CA THR A 391 15.56 3.88 -8.68
C THR A 391 15.18 5.14 -9.48
N LEU A 392 14.33 6.02 -8.94
CA LEU A 392 14.00 7.24 -9.64
C LEU A 392 15.27 8.02 -10.01
N PRO A 393 15.52 8.32 -11.30
CA PRO A 393 16.70 9.07 -11.70
C PRO A 393 16.71 10.43 -11.00
N TYR A 394 17.88 10.84 -10.53
CA TYR A 394 18.11 12.18 -10.01
C TYR A 394 18.01 13.19 -11.14
N ILE A 395 16.78 13.56 -11.48
CA ILE A 395 16.53 14.75 -12.25
C ILE A 395 16.75 15.90 -11.26
N SER A 396 17.96 16.47 -11.27
CA SER A 396 18.38 17.57 -10.39
C SER A 396 17.45 18.80 -10.48
N SER A 397 16.53 18.78 -11.44
CA SER A 397 15.55 19.81 -11.71
C SER A 397 14.09 19.30 -11.70
N LYS A 398 13.51 19.13 -10.50
CA LYS A 398 12.05 19.04 -10.14
C LYS A 398 11.24 17.79 -10.51
N GLY A 399 10.30 17.53 -9.61
CA GLY A 399 9.26 16.50 -9.61
C GLY A 399 9.11 15.99 -8.18
N ASN A 400 10.13 15.30 -7.71
CA ASN A 400 10.31 14.98 -6.31
C ASN A 400 11.12 16.08 -5.64
N SER A 401 10.62 16.64 -4.55
CA SER A 401 11.38 17.61 -3.77
C SER A 401 12.74 16.99 -3.36
N ILE A 402 13.80 17.79 -3.26
CA ILE A 402 15.04 17.42 -2.53
C ILE A 402 14.70 16.76 -1.17
N ARG A 403 13.56 17.16 -0.56
CA ARG A 403 13.01 16.51 0.64
C ARG A 403 12.55 15.07 0.39
N THR A 404 11.84 14.77 -0.70
CA THR A 404 11.42 13.42 -1.06
C THR A 404 12.63 12.50 -1.24
N TYR A 405 13.64 12.96 -1.98
CA TYR A 405 14.86 12.19 -2.20
C TYR A 405 15.70 12.01 -0.93
N SER A 406 15.83 13.06 -0.12
CA SER A 406 16.52 12.98 1.17
C SER A 406 15.77 12.13 2.21
N HIS A 407 14.43 12.12 2.15
CA HIS A 407 13.61 11.22 2.96
C HIS A 407 13.84 9.76 2.57
N TRP A 408 14.08 9.45 1.30
CA TRP A 408 14.35 8.08 0.87
C TRP A 408 15.70 7.57 1.33
N LEU A 409 16.77 8.34 1.13
CA LEU A 409 18.10 7.96 1.59
C LEU A 409 18.10 7.81 3.12
N ARG A 410 17.50 8.77 3.83
CA ARG A 410 17.33 8.70 5.28
C ARG A 410 16.51 7.47 5.71
N SER A 411 15.39 7.17 5.05
CA SER A 411 14.57 6.00 5.38
C SER A 411 15.31 4.69 5.14
N SER A 412 16.13 4.63 4.08
CA SER A 412 16.95 3.47 3.74
C SER A 412 18.08 3.26 4.75
N LEU A 413 18.75 4.33 5.19
CA LEU A 413 19.74 4.28 6.28
C LEU A 413 19.11 3.89 7.62
N LEU A 414 17.92 4.43 7.94
CA LEU A 414 17.16 4.01 9.11
C LEU A 414 16.79 2.52 9.02
N ARG A 415 16.44 2.02 7.84
CA ARG A 415 16.19 0.59 7.60
C ARG A 415 17.44 -0.23 7.83
N ALA A 416 18.58 0.18 7.28
CA ALA A 416 19.87 -0.48 7.45
C ALA A 416 20.21 -0.67 8.94
N ILE A 417 20.14 0.39 9.77
CA ILE A 417 20.43 0.28 11.21
C ILE A 417 19.45 -0.68 11.93
N ARG A 418 18.17 -0.65 11.54
CA ARG A 418 17.17 -1.54 12.13
C ARG A 418 17.51 -3.00 11.84
N TYR A 419 17.90 -3.27 10.60
CA TYR A 419 17.98 -4.61 10.04
C TYR A 419 19.33 -5.25 10.33
N CYS A 420 20.42 -4.50 10.25
CA CYS A 420 21.76 -5.01 10.46
C CYS A 420 22.10 -5.13 11.95
N THR A 421 22.45 -6.33 12.40
CA THR A 421 22.94 -6.59 13.77
C THR A 421 24.43 -6.26 13.93
N SER A 422 25.21 -6.34 12.86
CA SER A 422 26.63 -5.98 12.84
C SER A 422 26.86 -4.60 12.19
N ILE A 423 27.93 -3.92 12.61
CA ILE A 423 28.38 -2.67 12.00
C ILE A 423 28.94 -2.90 10.60
N GLU A 424 29.54 -4.06 10.36
CA GLU A 424 30.05 -4.47 9.06
C GLU A 424 28.91 -4.54 8.04
N ASP A 425 27.80 -5.22 8.36
CA ASP A 425 26.64 -5.33 7.47
C ASP A 425 25.96 -3.98 7.24
N PHE A 426 25.90 -3.13 8.28
CA PHE A 426 25.42 -1.76 8.11
C PHE A 426 26.31 -0.98 7.15
N ASN A 427 27.64 -1.12 7.25
CA ASN A 427 28.57 -0.42 6.38
C ASN A 427 28.47 -0.92 4.93
N HIS A 428 28.32 -2.23 4.71
CA HIS A 428 28.06 -2.76 3.37
C HIS A 428 26.76 -2.24 2.78
N GLU A 429 25.67 -2.21 3.56
CA GLU A 429 24.38 -1.64 3.11
C GLU A 429 24.51 -0.14 2.81
N ARG A 430 25.25 0.61 3.63
CA ARG A 430 25.51 2.04 3.41
C ARG A 430 26.24 2.26 2.08
N ILE A 431 27.32 1.52 1.83
CA ILE A 431 28.08 1.60 0.57
C ILE A 431 27.19 1.21 -0.61
N TYR A 432 26.38 0.15 -0.47
CA TYR A 432 25.42 -0.24 -1.50
C TYR A 432 24.42 0.89 -1.82
N LEU A 433 23.89 1.57 -0.81
CA LEU A 433 23.00 2.72 -1.00
C LEU A 433 23.73 3.89 -1.66
N GLU A 434 24.95 4.23 -1.23
CA GLU A 434 25.77 5.27 -1.85
C GLU A 434 25.99 4.98 -3.35
N MET A 435 26.41 3.77 -3.69
CA MET A 435 26.63 3.32 -5.07
C MET A 435 25.35 3.31 -5.90
N THR A 436 24.24 2.85 -5.32
CA THR A 436 22.92 2.87 -5.98
C THR A 436 22.51 4.29 -6.31
N TYR A 437 22.66 5.23 -5.38
CA TYR A 437 22.33 6.64 -5.63
C TYR A 437 23.27 7.25 -6.68
N LEU A 438 24.58 6.99 -6.63
CA LEU A 438 25.50 7.47 -7.68
C LEU A 438 25.11 6.94 -9.07
N ALA A 439 24.79 5.65 -9.18
CA ALA A 439 24.34 5.03 -10.44
C ALA A 439 23.02 5.63 -10.97
N ASN A 440 22.19 6.18 -10.10
CA ASN A 440 20.95 6.88 -10.47
C ASN A 440 21.14 8.40 -10.71
N GLY A 441 22.39 8.87 -10.79
CA GLY A 441 22.74 10.24 -11.17
C GLY A 441 22.75 11.26 -10.02
N TYR A 442 22.66 10.81 -8.77
CA TYR A 442 22.76 11.71 -7.61
C TYR A 442 24.20 12.22 -7.45
N SER A 443 24.39 13.49 -7.07
CA SER A 443 25.74 14.02 -6.84
C SER A 443 26.34 13.49 -5.53
N ILE A 444 27.67 13.35 -5.51
CA ILE A 444 28.44 12.95 -4.31
C ILE A 444 28.12 13.91 -3.15
N ASP A 445 28.15 15.23 -3.40
CA ASP A 445 27.83 16.26 -2.40
C ASP A 445 26.44 16.07 -1.76
N PHE A 446 25.45 15.64 -2.54
CA PHE A 446 24.10 15.38 -2.04
C PHE A 446 24.11 14.18 -1.08
N ILE A 447 24.74 13.08 -1.50
CA ILE A 447 24.82 11.83 -0.73
C ILE A 447 25.56 12.10 0.59
N ASP A 448 26.76 12.68 0.52
CA ASP A 448 27.61 12.98 1.67
C ASP A 448 26.90 13.88 2.68
N LYS A 449 26.29 14.97 2.21
CA LYS A 449 25.53 15.89 3.06
C LYS A 449 24.43 15.16 3.84
N HIS A 450 23.71 14.25 3.18
CA HIS A 450 22.59 13.54 3.79
C HIS A 450 23.04 12.44 4.76
N ILE A 451 24.13 11.75 4.46
CA ILE A 451 24.75 10.78 5.37
C ILE A 451 25.32 11.48 6.61
N GLN A 452 26.07 12.58 6.42
CA GLN A 452 26.61 13.36 7.53
C GLN A 452 25.50 13.93 8.43
N HIS A 453 24.43 14.43 7.82
CA HIS A 453 23.26 14.90 8.58
C HIS A 453 22.60 13.75 9.37
N PHE A 454 22.48 12.57 8.77
CA PHE A 454 21.93 11.38 9.44
C PHE A 454 22.79 10.97 10.64
N LEU A 455 24.11 10.87 10.47
CA LEU A 455 25.02 10.48 11.54
C LEU A 455 25.06 11.52 12.65
N LYS A 456 25.09 12.82 12.31
CA LYS A 456 24.99 13.90 13.30
C LYS A 456 23.68 13.83 14.10
N PHE A 457 22.56 13.49 13.47
CA PHE A 457 21.26 13.39 14.14
C PHE A 457 21.22 12.31 15.22
N PHE A 458 21.93 11.19 15.02
CA PHE A 458 22.00 10.09 15.98
C PHE A 458 23.24 10.15 16.89
N ASP A 459 24.05 11.20 16.78
CA ASP A 459 25.34 11.34 17.46
C ASP A 459 26.31 10.17 17.14
N ALA A 460 26.32 9.80 15.86
CA ALA A 460 26.95 8.61 15.33
C ALA A 460 28.21 8.91 14.50
N LYS A 461 28.85 10.08 14.71
CA LYS A 461 30.02 10.47 13.92
C LYS A 461 31.20 9.51 14.05
N SER A 462 31.34 8.85 15.22
CA SER A 462 32.37 7.85 15.47
C SER A 462 32.25 6.61 14.58
N LEU A 463 31.08 6.31 14.01
CA LEU A 463 30.90 5.17 13.11
C LEU A 463 31.60 5.31 11.75
N GLN A 464 32.12 6.51 11.43
CA GLN A 464 32.91 6.74 10.20
C GLN A 464 34.39 6.45 10.39
N GLN A 465 34.84 6.24 11.63
CA GLN A 465 36.24 6.01 11.95
C GLN A 465 36.54 4.51 11.92
N LEU A 466 37.69 4.15 11.36
CA LEU A 466 38.23 2.80 11.46
C LEU A 466 39.12 2.71 12.70
N PRO A 467 39.09 1.59 13.46
CA PRO A 467 38.25 0.40 13.25
C PRO A 467 36.77 0.64 13.58
N LEU A 468 35.89 -0.09 12.90
CA LEU A 468 34.45 -0.01 13.14
C LEU A 468 34.12 -0.45 14.58
N ASP A 469 33.45 0.42 15.35
CA ASP A 469 33.10 0.15 16.74
C ASP A 469 31.67 -0.44 16.87
N GLN A 470 31.60 -1.77 17.05
CA GLN A 470 30.36 -2.50 17.28
C GLN A 470 29.63 -2.05 18.58
N GLY A 471 30.36 -1.59 19.60
CA GLY A 471 29.80 -1.05 20.84
C GLY A 471 29.09 0.28 20.62
N ALA A 472 29.71 1.21 19.90
CA ALA A 472 29.07 2.46 19.47
C ALA A 472 27.85 2.18 18.59
N TYR A 473 27.94 1.23 17.66
CA TYR A 473 26.83 0.85 16.79
C TYR A 473 25.61 0.35 17.57
N LYS A 474 25.82 -0.53 18.57
CA LYS A 474 24.75 -1.01 19.47
C LYS A 474 24.03 0.13 20.20
N LYS A 475 24.77 1.15 20.68
CA LYS A 475 24.18 2.32 21.35
C LYS A 475 23.28 3.12 20.41
N ILE A 476 23.72 3.33 19.18
CA ILE A 476 22.95 4.05 18.15
C ILE A 476 21.69 3.26 17.77
N ARG A 477 21.83 1.94 17.58
CA ARG A 477 20.71 1.04 17.29
C ARG A 477 19.66 1.09 18.41
N HIS A 478 20.09 1.06 19.67
CA HIS A 478 19.20 1.21 20.83
C HIS A 478 18.50 2.59 20.85
N ARG A 479 19.25 3.68 20.64
CA ARG A 479 18.69 5.04 20.56
C ARG A 479 17.66 5.18 19.44
N LEU A 480 17.91 4.55 18.29
CA LEU A 480 16.98 4.52 17.17
C LEU A 480 15.67 3.82 17.54
N PHE A 481 15.73 2.64 18.17
CA PHE A 481 14.53 1.93 18.62
C PHE A 481 13.72 2.76 19.63
N ASN A 482 14.37 3.43 20.57
CA ASN A 482 13.68 4.32 21.52
C ASN A 482 13.00 5.50 20.82
N PHE A 483 13.70 6.19 19.91
CA PHE A 483 13.13 7.27 19.11
C PHE A 483 11.90 6.81 18.30
N MET A 484 11.92 5.58 17.77
CA MET A 484 10.80 5.03 17.00
C MET A 484 9.59 4.73 17.88
N ARG A 485 9.80 4.19 19.10
CA ARG A 485 8.73 3.97 20.08
C ARG A 485 8.05 5.29 20.46
N GLU A 486 8.82 6.34 20.72
CA GLU A 486 8.30 7.69 20.97
C GLU A 486 7.48 8.22 19.79
N GLN A 487 7.97 8.06 18.55
CA GLN A 487 7.24 8.47 17.34
C GLN A 487 5.92 7.72 17.16
N ARG A 488 5.86 6.43 17.51
CA ARG A 488 4.62 5.63 17.45
C ARG A 488 3.60 6.13 18.48
N GLN A 489 4.01 6.31 19.72
CA GLN A 489 3.15 6.89 20.77
C GLN A 489 2.65 8.28 20.39
N HIS A 490 3.50 9.12 19.79
CA HIS A 490 3.09 10.41 19.27
C HIS A 490 2.05 10.29 18.14
N LYS A 491 2.19 9.33 17.22
CA LYS A 491 1.22 9.06 16.15
C LYS A 491 -0.11 8.55 16.70
N GLU A 492 -0.11 7.67 17.69
CA GLU A 492 -1.31 7.13 18.32
C GLU A 492 -2.09 8.24 19.03
N LYS A 493 -1.43 9.04 19.87
CA LYS A 493 -2.01 10.26 20.47
C LYS A 493 -2.54 11.23 19.40
N LYS A 494 -1.84 11.32 18.26
CA LYS A 494 -2.29 12.12 17.11
C LYS A 494 -3.54 11.54 16.44
N GLN A 495 -3.69 10.22 16.36
CA GLN A 495 -4.87 9.54 15.80
C GLN A 495 -6.07 9.60 16.75
N GLU A 496 -5.88 9.45 18.06
CA GLU A 496 -6.94 9.60 19.05
C GLU A 496 -7.52 11.02 19.05
N SER A 497 -6.66 12.03 18.89
CA SER A 497 -7.13 13.42 18.70
C SER A 497 -7.86 13.65 17.38
N PHE A 498 -7.57 12.88 16.32
CA PHE A 498 -8.36 12.89 15.07
C PHE A 498 -9.76 12.30 15.26
N LYS A 499 -9.90 11.19 16.01
CA LYS A 499 -11.21 10.56 16.29
C LYS A 499 -12.16 11.48 17.07
N LYS A 500 -11.64 12.45 17.82
CA LYS A 500 -12.42 13.43 18.60
C LYS A 500 -12.96 14.62 17.77
N ASN A 501 -12.90 14.61 16.43
CA ASN A 501 -13.35 15.69 15.53
C ASN A 501 -12.72 17.06 15.79
N ARG A 502 -11.49 17.11 16.34
CA ARG A 502 -10.84 18.38 16.73
C ARG A 502 -9.86 18.92 15.67
N ARG A 503 -9.91 18.42 14.43
CA ARG A 503 -9.02 18.85 13.34
C ARG A 503 -9.71 19.06 12.00
N PHE A 504 -9.34 20.12 11.28
CA PHE A 504 -9.75 20.41 9.90
C PHE A 504 -8.60 20.15 8.94
N HIS A 505 -8.87 19.52 7.79
CA HIS A 505 -7.88 19.27 6.74
C HIS A 505 -8.05 20.26 5.60
N LEU A 506 -6.99 20.99 5.29
CA LEU A 506 -6.89 21.77 4.06
C LEU A 506 -5.84 21.13 3.17
N SER A 507 -6.28 20.44 2.11
CA SER A 507 -5.37 19.88 1.13
C SER A 507 -5.22 20.83 -0.04
N TYR A 508 -3.99 21.17 -0.42
CA TYR A 508 -3.70 21.98 -1.61
C TYR A 508 -2.66 21.26 -2.48
N ILE A 509 -2.71 21.50 -3.80
CA ILE A 509 -1.69 20.99 -4.71
C ILE A 509 -0.47 21.91 -4.57
N TYR A 510 0.69 21.31 -4.33
CA TYR A 510 1.94 22.06 -4.19
C TYR A 510 2.97 21.50 -5.14
N ASP A 511 3.26 22.24 -6.20
CA ASP A 511 4.15 21.82 -7.28
C ASP A 511 5.64 21.92 -6.90
N ASN A 512 5.96 21.84 -5.60
CA ASN A 512 7.31 21.92 -5.05
C ASN A 512 8.12 23.17 -5.49
N VAL A 513 7.44 24.21 -5.99
CA VAL A 513 8.08 25.48 -6.34
C VAL A 513 8.13 26.38 -5.10
N GLY A 514 9.31 26.43 -4.48
CA GLY A 514 9.62 27.32 -3.34
C GLY A 514 9.74 26.64 -1.97
N PRO A 515 9.95 27.42 -0.89
CA PRO A 515 10.02 26.87 0.46
C PRO A 515 8.59 26.58 0.96
N LYS A 516 8.21 25.30 1.03
CA LYS A 516 6.93 24.85 1.62
C LYS A 516 6.67 25.46 3.00
N SER A 517 7.72 25.67 3.81
CA SER A 517 7.61 26.35 5.11
C SER A 517 7.13 27.80 4.97
N ARG A 518 7.63 28.53 3.97
CA ARG A 518 7.24 29.92 3.67
C ARG A 518 5.81 29.99 3.15
N PHE A 519 5.44 29.10 2.24
CA PHE A 519 4.06 29.00 1.75
C PHE A 519 3.10 28.63 2.90
N ASN A 520 3.40 27.59 3.67
CA ASN A 520 2.57 27.19 4.82
C ASN A 520 2.49 28.32 5.87
N LYS A 521 3.55 29.08 6.08
CA LYS A 521 3.55 30.24 6.98
C LYS A 521 2.62 31.34 6.44
N LYS A 522 2.74 31.70 5.16
CA LYS A 522 1.87 32.69 4.50
C LYS A 522 0.40 32.25 4.49
N LEU A 523 0.13 30.99 4.17
CA LEU A 523 -1.21 30.40 4.20
C LEU A 523 -1.78 30.41 5.62
N ARG A 524 -0.97 30.10 6.64
CA ARG A 524 -1.38 30.23 8.04
C ARG A 524 -1.63 31.68 8.44
N GLU A 525 -0.80 32.63 8.00
CA GLU A 525 -1.00 34.07 8.22
C GLU A 525 -2.33 34.54 7.63
N ILE A 526 -2.63 34.15 6.38
CA ILE A 526 -3.91 34.45 5.72
C ILE A 526 -5.07 33.84 6.48
N LEU A 527 -5.00 32.54 6.80
CA LEU A 527 -6.07 31.85 7.50
C LEU A 527 -6.26 32.36 8.93
N SER A 528 -5.18 32.81 9.60
CA SER A 528 -5.25 33.37 10.95
C SER A 528 -6.03 34.69 11.03
N LYS A 529 -6.17 35.42 9.91
CA LYS A 529 -7.03 36.61 9.82
C LYS A 529 -8.52 36.30 9.82
N HIS A 530 -8.89 35.07 9.47
CA HIS A 530 -10.28 34.65 9.29
C HIS A 530 -10.71 33.54 10.27
N VAL A 531 -9.75 32.84 10.88
CA VAL A 531 -9.96 31.76 11.86
C VAL A 531 -8.94 31.95 12.99
N GLN A 532 -9.39 32.04 14.25
CA GLN A 532 -8.49 32.05 15.41
C GLN A 532 -7.78 30.69 15.53
N LEU A 533 -6.61 30.57 14.90
CA LEU A 533 -5.77 29.38 14.93
C LEU A 533 -4.76 29.54 16.08
N PRO A 534 -4.84 28.75 17.17
CA PRO A 534 -3.86 28.86 18.24
C PRO A 534 -2.47 28.45 17.75
N ASN A 535 -1.45 29.14 18.29
CA ASN A 535 -0.06 28.75 18.11
C ASN A 535 0.17 27.34 18.65
N THR A 536 1.07 26.64 17.97
CA THR A 536 1.36 25.20 18.07
C THR A 536 1.99 24.80 19.39
N THR A 537 1.24 24.82 20.48
CA THR A 537 1.57 24.06 21.70
C THR A 537 0.51 23.00 21.94
N PHE A 538 0.96 21.80 22.32
CA PHE A 538 0.15 20.58 22.40
C PHE A 538 -0.82 20.55 23.59
N GLU A 539 -1.03 21.67 24.27
CA GLU A 539 -1.87 21.75 25.45
C GLU A 539 -3.15 22.53 25.16
N ASN A 540 -4.26 21.96 25.64
CA ASN A 540 -5.64 22.48 25.66
C ASN A 540 -6.46 22.35 24.37
N ASN A 541 -7.29 21.29 24.32
CA ASN A 541 -8.70 21.21 23.87
C ASN A 541 -9.22 22.03 22.66
N LYS A 542 -8.39 22.66 21.82
CA LYS A 542 -8.81 23.56 20.73
C LYS A 542 -8.70 22.92 19.34
N LEU A 543 -9.55 23.39 18.43
CA LEU A 543 -9.60 23.04 17.01
C LEU A 543 -8.24 23.28 16.31
N GLN A 544 -7.75 22.29 15.55
CA GLN A 544 -6.44 22.34 14.89
C GLN A 544 -6.56 22.22 13.36
N LEU A 545 -5.88 23.09 12.61
CA LEU A 545 -5.84 23.04 11.14
C LEU A 545 -4.60 22.25 10.65
N ASP A 546 -4.84 21.16 9.91
CA ASP A 546 -3.82 20.35 9.24
C ASP A 546 -3.76 20.69 7.75
N ILE A 547 -2.73 21.45 7.36
CA ILE A 547 -2.47 21.85 5.98
C ILE A 547 -1.64 20.76 5.29
N ARG A 548 -2.24 20.06 4.32
CA ARG A 548 -1.63 18.94 3.59
C ARG A 548 -1.35 19.31 2.14
N THR A 549 -0.21 18.87 1.63
CA THR A 549 0.14 19.01 0.22
C THR A 549 -0.22 17.74 -0.53
N LYS A 550 -0.94 17.85 -1.64
CA LYS A 550 -1.05 16.80 -2.66
C LYS A 550 0.00 17.09 -3.72
N THR A 551 0.87 16.13 -4.01
CA THR A 551 1.78 16.19 -5.16
C THR A 551 1.08 15.56 -6.35
N GLN A 552 1.02 16.27 -7.47
CA GLN A 552 0.50 15.69 -8.70
C GLN A 552 1.57 14.82 -9.36
N HIS A 553 1.16 13.57 -9.63
CA HIS A 553 1.76 12.63 -10.58
C HIS A 553 3.13 12.03 -10.23
N SER A 554 3.12 10.73 -9.89
CA SER A 554 4.28 9.88 -10.08
C SER A 554 4.68 9.91 -11.56
N LEU A 555 5.98 9.96 -11.89
CA LEU A 555 6.51 9.78 -13.25
C LEU A 555 5.85 8.62 -14.02
N ASN A 556 5.37 7.59 -13.30
CA ASN A 556 4.56 6.52 -13.87
C ASN A 556 3.34 7.05 -14.65
N SER A 557 2.54 7.98 -14.13
CA SER A 557 1.37 8.50 -14.87
C SER A 557 1.75 9.39 -16.07
N LEU A 558 2.97 9.97 -16.08
CA LEU A 558 3.48 10.80 -17.16
C LEU A 558 4.11 9.97 -18.30
N LEU A 559 4.74 8.84 -17.96
CA LEU A 559 5.48 8.00 -18.91
C LEU A 559 4.68 6.81 -19.44
N SER A 560 3.66 6.34 -18.72
CA SER A 560 3.06 5.02 -19.00
C SER A 560 1.81 5.02 -19.87
N GLY A 561 1.30 6.19 -20.29
CA GLY A 561 0.09 6.30 -21.12
C GLY A 561 -1.08 5.42 -20.62
N GLN A 562 -1.19 5.24 -19.29
CA GLN A 562 -1.88 4.09 -18.68
C GLN A 562 -3.38 4.00 -18.98
N ARG A 563 -4.05 5.13 -19.24
CA ARG A 563 -5.49 5.15 -19.47
C ARG A 563 -5.78 4.89 -20.95
N PRO A 564 -6.48 3.80 -21.31
CA PRO A 564 -6.83 3.56 -22.70
C PRO A 564 -7.70 4.70 -23.24
N SER A 565 -7.44 5.11 -24.48
CA SER A 565 -8.21 6.12 -25.20
C SER A 565 -9.54 5.54 -25.72
N HIS A 566 -10.41 5.05 -24.83
CA HIS A 566 -11.72 4.49 -25.21
C HIS A 566 -12.88 5.41 -24.78
N PRO A 567 -13.90 5.67 -25.63
CA PRO A 567 -15.04 6.54 -25.31
C PRO A 567 -15.78 6.15 -24.03
N ILE A 568 -15.90 4.85 -23.75
CA ILE A 568 -16.57 4.30 -22.56
C ILE A 568 -15.75 4.51 -21.27
N ILE A 569 -14.42 4.59 -21.39
CA ILE A 569 -13.53 4.83 -20.25
C ILE A 569 -13.36 6.33 -20.01
N ASN A 570 -13.43 7.15 -21.07
CA ASN A 570 -13.12 8.57 -21.03
C ASN A 570 -14.34 9.50 -20.99
N LYS A 571 -15.54 8.97 -21.22
CA LYS A 571 -16.80 9.68 -20.96
C LYS A 571 -17.53 9.00 -19.81
N LYS A 572 -18.21 9.80 -18.99
CA LYS A 572 -19.10 9.29 -17.95
C LYS A 572 -20.18 8.42 -18.60
N ILE A 573 -20.73 7.47 -17.83
CA ILE A 573 -21.91 6.71 -18.25
C ILE A 573 -23.13 7.63 -18.18
N ASN A 574 -23.18 8.58 -19.13
CA ASN A 574 -24.31 9.34 -19.68
C ASN A 574 -23.77 10.47 -20.57
#